data_AF-A0A821KFS0-F1
#
_entry.id   AF-A0A821KFS0-F1
#
_cell.length_a   1.000
_cell.length_b   1.000
_cell.length_c   1.000
_cell.angle_alpha   90.00
_cell.angle_beta   90.00
_cell.angle_gamma   90.00
#
_symmetry.space_group_name_H-M   'P 1'
#
loop_
_entity.id
_entity.type
_entity.pdbx_description
1 polymer ?
#
loop_
_entity_poly.entity_id
_entity_poly.type
_entity_poly.pdbx_seq_one_letter_code
_entity_poly.pdbx_strand_id
1 'polypeptide(L)'
;MFPFVVNYFTVRGIERSVIEVIELVNETADHIVASLREVLQMNNIDIQNMTSIGADNTNVNYGRIHSVFSLLKSDIPHLKKGVLL
;
A
#
# COMPACT_ATOMS: atom_id res chain seq x y z
N MET A 1 5.99 9.01 -11.69
CA MET A 1 5.52 7.63 -11.96
C MET A 1 5.60 6.83 -10.67
N PHE A 2 4.47 6.30 -10.19
CA PHE A 2 4.30 5.69 -8.88
C PHE A 2 3.69 4.28 -9.03
N PRO A 3 4.48 3.20 -8.90
CA PRO A 3 4.00 1.84 -9.10
C PRO A 3 3.30 1.29 -7.86
N PHE A 4 2.13 0.70 -8.03
CA PHE A 4 1.49 -0.15 -7.03
C PHE A 4 1.80 -1.62 -7.31
N VAL A 5 2.42 -2.26 -6.32
CA VAL A 5 2.86 -3.65 -6.40
C VAL A 5 2.21 -4.46 -5.29
N VAL A 6 1.65 -5.61 -5.62
CA VAL A 6 1.09 -6.56 -4.66
C VAL A 6 1.97 -7.79 -4.55
N ASN A 7 2.16 -8.25 -3.32
CA ASN A 7 2.77 -9.55 -3.02
C ASN A 7 1.68 -10.43 -2.42
N TYR A 8 1.48 -11.63 -2.95
CA TYR A 8 0.40 -12.52 -2.54
C TYR A 8 0.82 -13.98 -2.61
N PHE A 9 0.11 -14.83 -1.86
CA PHE A 9 0.38 -16.27 -1.83
C PHE A 9 -0.41 -16.99 -2.92
N THR A 10 0.26 -17.90 -3.61
CA THR A 10 -0.32 -18.89 -4.53
C THR A 10 0.14 -20.29 -4.12
N VAL A 11 -0.40 -21.32 -4.78
CA VAL A 11 0.05 -22.72 -4.59
C VAL A 11 1.53 -22.92 -4.94
N ARG A 12 2.18 -21.95 -5.60
CA ARG A 12 3.60 -21.98 -6.00
C ARG A 12 4.50 -21.18 -5.06
N GLY A 13 3.95 -20.51 -4.05
CA GLY A 13 4.70 -19.67 -3.12
C GLY A 13 4.25 -18.21 -3.14
N ILE A 14 5.18 -17.28 -2.92
CA ILE A 14 4.90 -15.84 -2.98
C ILE A 14 5.10 -15.35 -4.41
N GLU A 15 4.06 -14.72 -4.96
CA GLU A 15 4.11 -14.06 -6.26
C GLU A 15 4.04 -12.54 -6.08
N ARG A 16 4.59 -11.82 -7.06
CA ARG A 16 4.64 -10.36 -7.11
C ARG A 16 4.10 -9.88 -8.44
N SER A 17 3.18 -8.92 -8.40
CA SER A 17 2.63 -8.30 -9.62
C SER A 17 2.55 -6.79 -9.46
N VAL A 18 2.88 -6.07 -10.54
CA VAL A 18 2.53 -4.65 -10.67
C VAL A 18 1.07 -4.62 -11.10
N ILE A 19 0.22 -3.98 -10.29
CA ILE A 19 -1.21 -3.89 -10.60
C ILE A 19 -1.57 -2.59 -11.29
N GLU A 20 -0.81 -1.52 -11.03
CA GLU A 20 -1.01 -0.24 -11.70
C GLU A 20 0.25 0.61 -11.61
N VAL A 21 0.45 1.48 -12.59
CA VAL A 21 1.47 2.52 -12.56
C VAL A 21 0.82 3.86 -12.86
N ILE A 22 0.68 4.69 -11.82
CA ILE A 22 0.01 5.98 -11.96
C ILE A 22 0.99 7.15 -11.93
N GLU A 23 0.54 8.32 -12.37
CA GLU A 23 1.19 9.59 -12.07
C GLU A 23 0.53 10.22 -10.84
N LEU A 24 1.30 10.34 -9.76
CA LEU A 24 0.88 11.12 -8.59
C LEU A 24 1.31 12.57 -8.79
N VAL A 25 0.31 13.46 -8.88
CA VAL A 25 0.53 14.92 -8.93
C VAL A 25 0.88 15.48 -7.54
N ASN A 26 0.47 14.78 -6.48
CA ASN A 26 0.68 15.16 -5.09
C ASN A 26 1.01 13.91 -4.24
N GLU A 27 2.24 13.85 -3.72
CA GLU A 27 2.75 12.71 -2.94
C GLU A 27 2.51 12.89 -1.43
N THR A 28 1.36 13.45 -1.06
CA THR A 28 0.92 13.47 0.35
C THR A 28 0.37 12.11 0.76
N ALA A 29 0.43 11.80 2.06
CA ALA A 29 -0.07 10.55 2.60
C ALA A 29 -1.54 10.30 2.25
N ASP A 30 -2.40 11.33 2.32
CA ASP A 30 -3.82 11.22 1.99
C ASP A 30 -4.05 10.89 0.52
N HIS A 31 -3.33 11.55 -0.40
CA HIS A 31 -3.44 11.28 -1.83
C HIS A 31 -2.96 9.87 -2.16
N ILE A 32 -1.82 9.44 -1.61
CA ILE A 32 -1.31 8.08 -1.82
C ILE A 32 -2.32 7.03 -1.32
N VAL A 33 -2.91 7.23 -0.14
CA VAL A 33 -3.92 6.31 0.42
C VAL A 33 -5.21 6.30 -0.42
N ALA A 34 -5.66 7.47 -0.88
CA ALA A 34 -6.83 7.56 -1.76
C ALA A 34 -6.60 6.82 -3.09
N SER A 35 -5.46 7.08 -3.74
CA SER A 35 -5.07 6.39 -4.99
C SER A 35 -4.88 4.89 -4.77
N LEU A 36 -4.29 4.46 -3.65
CA LEU A 36 -4.19 3.04 -3.33
C LEU A 36 -5.58 2.39 -3.23
N ARG A 37 -6.53 3.00 -2.52
CA ARG A 37 -7.89 2.48 -2.38
C ARG A 37 -8.58 2.36 -3.74
N GLU A 38 -8.45 3.37 -4.58
CA GLU A 38 -8.99 3.38 -5.95
C GLU A 38 -8.41 2.24 -6.79
N VAL A 39 -7.08 2.11 -6.81
CA VAL A 39 -6.38 1.04 -7.55
C VAL A 39 -6.80 -0.36 -7.07
N LEU A 40 -6.92 -0.56 -5.76
CA LEU A 40 -7.38 -1.83 -5.20
C LEU A 40 -8.85 -2.12 -5.57
N GLN A 41 -9.72 -1.11 -5.48
CA GLN A 41 -11.13 -1.23 -5.85
C GLN A 41 -11.30 -1.57 -7.34
N MET A 42 -10.57 -0.91 -8.23
CA MET A 42 -10.59 -1.18 -9.68
C MET A 42 -10.17 -2.62 -10.02
N ASN A 43 -9.29 -3.21 -9.19
CA ASN A 43 -8.81 -4.58 -9.35
C ASN A 43 -9.60 -5.62 -8.54
N ASN A 44 -10.72 -5.23 -7.90
CA ASN A 44 -11.52 -6.07 -7.00
C ASN A 44 -10.69 -6.71 -5.86
N ILE A 45 -9.69 -5.98 -5.35
CA ILE A 45 -8.88 -6.40 -4.21
C ILE A 45 -9.44 -5.75 -2.95
N ASP A 46 -9.94 -6.55 -2.02
CA ASP A 46 -10.38 -6.05 -0.72
C ASP A 46 -9.17 -5.61 0.11
N ILE A 47 -9.14 -4.33 0.47
CA ILE A 47 -8.10 -3.72 1.28
C ILE A 47 -7.97 -4.38 2.66
N GLN A 48 -9.04 -4.97 3.18
CA GLN A 48 -9.04 -5.68 4.46
C GLN A 48 -8.21 -6.97 4.43
N ASN A 49 -7.82 -7.45 3.25
CA ASN A 49 -6.89 -8.58 3.10
C ASN A 49 -5.40 -8.16 3.14
N MET A 50 -5.10 -6.86 3.21
CA MET A 50 -3.73 -6.37 3.28
C MET A 50 -3.10 -6.65 4.65
N THR A 51 -2.09 -7.51 4.67
CA THR A 51 -1.37 -7.86 5.90
C THR A 51 -0.16 -6.97 6.16
N SER A 52 0.42 -6.37 5.12
CA SER A 52 1.55 -5.45 5.25
C SER A 52 1.64 -4.46 4.09
N ILE A 53 2.32 -3.33 4.34
CA ILE A 53 2.71 -2.36 3.31
C ILE A 53 4.22 -2.14 3.36
N GLY A 54 4.87 -2.18 2.19
CA GLY A 54 6.30 -1.91 2.03
C GLY A 54 6.51 -0.62 1.24
N ALA A 55 7.45 0.22 1.70
CA ALA A 55 7.81 1.50 1.09
C ALA A 55 9.16 1.97 1.66
N ASP A 56 9.72 3.08 1.14
CA ASP A 56 10.87 3.73 1.76
C ASP A 56 10.53 4.33 3.14
N ASN A 57 11.54 4.73 3.91
CA ASN A 57 11.36 5.25 5.27
C ASN A 57 11.03 6.75 5.34
N THR A 58 10.56 7.38 4.26
CA THR A 58 10.18 8.81 4.30
C THR A 58 9.02 9.06 5.27
N ASN A 59 8.92 10.29 5.77
CA ASN A 59 7.86 10.69 6.71
C ASN A 59 6.46 10.52 6.12
N VAL A 60 6.31 10.71 4.80
CA VAL A 60 5.05 10.48 4.10
C VAL A 60 4.60 9.03 4.26
N ASN A 61 5.53 8.07 4.18
CA ASN A 61 5.20 6.64 4.25
C ASN A 61 5.09 6.11 5.69
N TYR A 62 5.99 6.52 6.60
CA TYR A 62 6.08 5.96 7.97
C TYR A 62 6.21 7.00 9.10
N GLY A 63 5.85 8.25 8.86
CA GLY A 63 5.75 9.26 9.91
C GLY A 63 4.83 8.83 11.07
N ARG A 64 5.14 9.28 12.29
CA ARG A 64 4.47 8.83 13.54
C ARG A 64 3.01 9.28 13.66
N ILE A 65 2.70 10.50 13.20
CA ILE A 65 1.40 11.14 13.43
C ILE A 65 0.49 11.01 12.21
N HIS A 66 1.02 11.32 11.03
CA HIS A 66 0.28 11.30 9.76
C HIS A 66 1.18 10.80 8.65
N SER A 67 0.81 9.66 8.09
CA SER A 67 1.59 8.92 7.09
C SER A 67 0.71 7.87 6.42
N VAL A 68 1.12 7.37 5.26
CA VAL A 68 0.43 6.28 4.55
C VAL A 68 0.21 5.10 5.50
N PHE A 69 1.24 4.69 6.23
CA PHE A 69 1.12 3.59 7.18
C PHE A 69 0.12 3.88 8.31
N SER A 70 0.20 5.05 8.96
CA SER A 70 -0.71 5.37 10.08
C SER A 70 -2.17 5.49 9.63
N LEU A 71 -2.43 6.06 8.45
CA LEU A 71 -3.76 6.15 7.84
C LEU A 71 -4.32 4.77 7.45
N LEU A 72 -3.50 3.87 6.90
CA LEU A 72 -3.97 2.51 6.60
C LEU A 72 -4.17 1.70 7.88
N LYS A 73 -3.32 1.90 8.89
CA LYS A 73 -3.40 1.18 10.17
C LYS A 73 -4.63 1.54 10.98
N SER A 74 -5.17 2.76 10.86
CA SER A 74 -6.44 3.12 11.50
C SER A 74 -7.61 2.29 10.95
N ASP A 75 -7.56 1.94 9.66
CA ASP A 75 -8.64 1.23 8.97
C ASP A 75 -8.42 -0.29 8.94
N ILE A 76 -7.16 -0.72 9.06
CA ILE A 76 -6.72 -2.11 8.97
C ILE A 76 -5.88 -2.39 10.23
N PRO A 77 -6.53 -2.67 11.38
CA PRO A 77 -5.83 -2.78 12.68
C PRO A 77 -4.78 -3.89 12.72
N HIS A 78 -4.82 -4.87 11.83
CA HIS A 78 -3.85 -5.96 11.74
C HIS A 78 -2.67 -5.67 10.78
N LEU A 79 -2.70 -4.57 10.02
CA LEU A 79 -1.65 -4.19 9.07
C LEU A 79 -0.29 -4.06 9.75
N LYS A 80 0.76 -4.61 9.16
CA LYS A 80 2.13 -4.50 9.65
C LYS A 80 2.97 -3.64 8.72
N LYS A 81 3.97 -2.97 9.29
CA LYS A 81 5.04 -2.39 8.47
C LYS A 81 5.78 -3.54 7.79
N GLY A 82 5.80 -3.55 6.47
CA GLY A 82 6.54 -4.51 5.68
C GLY A 82 8.04 -4.30 5.88
N VAL A 83 8.77 -5.41 5.99
CA VAL A 83 10.24 -5.40 5.89
C VAL A 83 10.53 -5.64 4.42
N LEU A 84 11.25 -4.72 3.76
CA LEU A 84 11.78 -4.97 2.42
C LEU A 84 12.70 -6.21 2.54
N LEU A 85 12.27 -7.33 1.94
CA LEU A 85 13.11 -8.50 1.69
C LEU A 85 13.95 -8.26 0.44
#